data_AF-A0A8S4S9V7-F1
#
_entry.id   AF-A0A8S4S9V7-F1
#
_cell.length_a   1.000
_cell.length_b   1.000
_cell.length_c   1.000
_cell.angle_alpha   90.00
_cell.angle_beta   90.00
_cell.angle_gamma   90.00
#
_symmetry.space_group_name_H-M   'P 1'
#
loop_
_entity.id
_entity.type
_entity.pdbx_description
1 polymer ?
#
loop_
_entity_poly.entity_id
_entity_poly.type
_entity_poly.pdbx_seq_one_letter_code
_entity_poly.pdbx_strand_id
1 'polypeptide(L)'
;MESLYYQTSQLIQETSNLFPKLENDPNWESIENAIQLKINAISANCERLDVLVFKTPINERPMAKMRVDQLKYDNKHIQASLNNTASKRRRREEEKTEREQLLSRRFGHDHTEITVDYLGQEQNSLQNSHRNVDEMLNTVTLPPVRKANSTEKKPARNSAVALFQNQQFTF
;
A
#
# COMPACT_ATOMS: atom_id res chain seq x y z
N MET A 1 28.15 36.70 4.29
CA MET A 1 27.82 35.28 4.52
C MET A 1 26.55 35.20 5.37
N GLU A 2 26.57 35.75 6.57
CA GLU A 2 25.48 35.65 7.56
C GLU A 2 24.13 36.23 7.09
N SER A 3 24.11 37.43 6.49
CA SER A 3 22.88 38.01 5.91
C SER A 3 22.21 37.09 4.88
N LEU A 4 22.99 36.51 3.95
CA LEU A 4 22.47 35.61 2.92
C LEU A 4 21.99 34.28 3.52
N TYR A 5 22.64 33.81 4.59
CA TYR A 5 22.20 32.63 5.34
C TYR A 5 20.81 32.86 5.95
N TYR A 6 20.62 33.97 6.68
CA TYR A 6 19.32 34.28 7.30
C TYR A 6 18.22 34.47 6.26
N GLN A 7 18.51 35.18 5.18
CA GLN A 7 17.57 35.32 4.06
C GLN A 7 17.16 33.96 3.47
N THR A 8 18.12 33.05 3.30
CA THR A 8 17.85 31.72 2.74
C THR A 8 17.05 30.85 3.72
N SER A 9 17.35 30.92 5.01
CA SER A 9 16.59 30.24 6.06
C SER A 9 15.14 30.73 6.13
N GLN A 10 14.94 32.05 6.02
CA GLN A 10 13.60 32.63 5.92
C GLN A 10 12.86 32.15 4.67
N LEU A 11 13.51 32.13 3.51
CA LEU A 11 12.91 31.62 2.27
C LEU A 11 12.48 30.15 2.40
N ILE A 12 13.29 29.31 3.06
CA ILE A 12 12.92 27.91 3.36
C ILE A 12 11.64 27.87 4.20
N GLN A 13 11.57 28.64 5.28
CA GLN A 13 10.38 28.67 6.14
C GLN A 13 9.13 29.16 5.39
N GLU A 14 9.26 30.23 4.60
CA GLU A 14 8.17 30.73 3.76
C GLU A 14 7.69 29.69 2.75
N THR A 15 8.62 28.94 2.14
CA THR A 15 8.30 27.88 1.18
C THR A 15 7.54 26.74 1.87
N SER A 16 7.99 26.32 3.05
CA SER A 16 7.30 25.31 3.86
C SER A 16 5.85 25.73 4.21
N ASN A 17 5.62 27.02 4.48
CA ASN A 17 4.29 27.55 4.79
C ASN A 17 3.33 27.57 3.59
N LEU A 18 3.81 27.35 2.36
CA LEU A 18 2.95 27.26 1.18
C LEU A 18 2.34 25.86 1.00
N PHE A 19 2.93 24.80 1.57
CA PHE A 19 2.42 23.43 1.41
C PHE A 19 0.99 23.23 1.93
N PRO A 20 0.60 23.74 3.12
CA PRO A 20 -0.78 23.63 3.58
C PRO A 20 -1.78 24.32 2.62
N LYS A 21 -1.36 25.41 1.97
CA LYS A 21 -2.19 26.10 0.97
C LYS A 21 -2.25 25.31 -0.32
N LEU A 22 -1.13 24.71 -0.74
CA LEU A 22 -1.04 23.85 -1.91
C LEU A 22 -2.01 22.67 -1.83
N GLU A 23 -2.29 22.13 -0.64
CA GLU A 23 -3.21 21.00 -0.48
C GLU A 23 -4.70 21.38 -0.54
N ASN A 24 -5.06 22.60 -0.12
CA ASN A 24 -6.45 23.00 0.10
C ASN A 24 -7.01 23.97 -0.95
N ASP A 25 -6.16 24.71 -1.65
CA ASP A 25 -6.58 25.76 -2.59
C ASP A 25 -6.85 25.18 -4.00
N PRO A 26 -7.96 25.54 -4.67
CA PRO A 26 -8.18 25.21 -6.08
C PRO A 26 -7.10 25.80 -7.02
N ASN A 27 -6.46 26.91 -6.66
CA ASN A 27 -5.36 27.50 -7.43
C ASN A 27 -3.99 26.90 -7.06
N TRP A 28 -3.93 25.57 -6.99
CA TRP A 28 -2.72 24.84 -6.60
C TRP A 28 -1.55 25.05 -7.57
N GLU A 29 -1.83 25.23 -8.87
CA GLU A 29 -0.80 25.40 -9.91
C GLU A 29 0.00 26.69 -9.72
N SER A 30 -0.66 27.80 -9.35
CA SER A 30 0.04 29.04 -9.05
C SER A 30 0.90 28.90 -7.78
N ILE A 31 0.44 28.15 -6.78
CA ILE A 31 1.16 27.93 -5.53
C ILE A 31 2.37 27.01 -5.78
N GLU A 32 2.21 25.96 -6.57
CA GLU A 32 3.29 25.07 -6.99
C GLU A 32 4.39 25.82 -7.76
N ASN A 33 4.00 26.66 -8.72
CA ASN A 33 4.94 27.53 -9.42
C ASN A 33 5.67 28.47 -8.47
N ALA A 34 4.96 29.07 -7.50
CA ALA A 34 5.59 29.93 -6.49
C ALA A 34 6.58 29.17 -5.59
N ILE A 35 6.25 27.93 -5.19
CA ILE A 35 7.16 27.04 -4.45
C ILE A 35 8.39 26.73 -5.30
N GLN A 36 8.22 26.37 -6.57
CA GLN A 36 9.33 26.04 -7.46
C GLN A 36 10.26 27.24 -7.69
N LEU A 37 9.72 28.45 -7.85
CA LEU A 37 10.51 29.68 -7.93
C LEU A 37 11.32 29.92 -6.65
N LYS A 38 10.72 29.70 -5.47
CA LYS A 38 11.44 29.81 -4.19
C LYS A 38 12.53 28.75 -4.04
N ILE A 39 12.29 27.50 -4.43
CA ILE A 39 13.31 26.43 -4.44
C ILE A 39 14.50 26.82 -5.32
N ASN A 40 14.24 27.38 -6.51
CA ASN A 40 15.30 27.83 -7.42
C ASN A 40 16.13 28.97 -6.77
N ALA A 41 15.46 29.93 -6.10
CA ALA A 41 16.12 31.00 -5.37
C ALA A 41 16.96 30.48 -4.19
N ILE A 42 16.43 29.52 -3.40
CA ILE A 42 17.16 28.87 -2.31
C ILE A 42 18.40 28.14 -2.85
N SER A 43 18.26 27.41 -3.96
CA SER A 43 19.36 26.70 -4.61
C SER A 43 20.47 27.65 -5.05
N ALA A 44 20.12 28.74 -5.74
CA ALA A 44 21.07 29.77 -6.16
C ALA A 44 21.77 30.45 -4.97
N ASN A 45 21.04 30.68 -3.87
CA ASN A 45 21.64 31.24 -2.66
C ASN A 45 22.61 30.25 -1.99
N CYS A 46 22.28 28.95 -1.95
CA CYS A 46 23.17 27.91 -1.44
C CYS A 46 24.48 27.83 -2.24
N GLU A 47 24.43 27.94 -3.57
CA GLU A 47 25.63 27.99 -4.42
C GLU A 47 26.49 29.23 -4.12
N ARG A 48 25.86 30.39 -3.93
CA ARG A 48 26.58 31.62 -3.52
C ARG A 48 27.18 31.47 -2.13
N LEU A 49 26.46 30.84 -1.20
CA LEU A 49 26.95 30.58 0.15
C LEU A 49 28.16 29.64 0.14
N ASP A 50 28.20 28.61 -0.71
CA ASP A 50 29.38 27.74 -0.87
C ASP A 50 30.64 28.56 -1.22
N VAL A 51 30.51 29.53 -2.13
CA VAL A 51 31.63 30.42 -2.47
C VAL A 51 32.03 31.28 -1.27
N LEU A 52 31.05 31.78 -0.51
CA LEU A 52 31.30 32.60 0.68
C LEU A 52 31.95 31.81 1.83
N VAL A 53 31.72 30.49 1.94
CA VAL A 53 32.40 29.63 2.93
C VAL A 53 33.92 29.71 2.77
N PHE A 54 34.44 29.74 1.54
CA PHE A 54 35.90 29.85 1.34
C PHE A 54 36.47 31.23 1.67
N LYS A 55 35.59 32.25 1.79
CA LYS A 55 35.97 33.61 2.18
C LYS A 55 35.92 33.83 3.70
N THR A 56 35.42 32.88 4.49
CA THR A 56 35.45 32.97 5.95
C THR A 56 36.84 32.59 6.51
N PRO A 57 37.20 33.09 7.71
CA PRO A 57 38.38 32.66 8.45
C PRO A 57 38.44 31.13 8.61
N ILE A 58 39.63 30.55 8.54
CA ILE A 58 39.84 29.08 8.49
C ILE A 58 39.19 28.36 9.69
N ASN A 59 39.26 28.96 10.87
CA ASN A 59 38.64 28.45 12.11
C ASN A 59 37.10 28.38 12.05
N GLU A 60 36.45 29.22 11.26
CA GLU A 60 34.98 29.28 11.16
C GLU A 60 34.43 28.48 9.96
N ARG A 61 35.29 28.14 8.99
CA ARG A 61 34.89 27.40 7.77
C ARG A 61 34.12 26.12 8.04
N PRO A 62 34.49 25.25 9.01
CA PRO A 62 33.73 24.03 9.28
C PRO A 62 32.28 24.32 9.70
N MET A 63 32.07 25.30 10.58
CA MET A 63 30.73 25.71 11.01
C MET A 63 29.95 26.37 9.86
N ALA A 64 30.59 27.23 9.09
CA ALA A 64 30.01 27.85 7.90
C ALA A 64 29.53 26.80 6.90
N LYS A 65 30.36 25.80 6.60
CA LYS A 65 30.03 24.69 5.70
C LYS A 65 28.85 23.87 6.23
N MET A 66 28.87 23.48 7.51
CA MET A 66 27.78 22.74 8.14
C MET A 66 26.43 23.48 8.01
N ARG A 67 26.42 24.80 8.23
CA ARG A 67 25.22 25.63 8.07
C ARG A 67 24.69 25.62 6.63
N VAL A 68 25.57 25.71 5.62
CA VAL A 68 25.16 25.64 4.20
C VAL A 68 24.66 24.25 3.82
N ASP A 69 25.32 23.20 4.32
CA ASP A 69 24.92 21.81 4.07
C ASP A 69 23.52 21.52 4.68
N GLN A 70 23.20 22.11 5.83
CA GLN A 70 21.85 22.05 6.40
C GLN A 70 20.80 22.69 5.49
N LEU A 71 21.05 23.93 5.00
CA LEU A 71 20.11 24.60 4.08
C LEU A 71 19.87 23.78 2.81
N LYS A 72 20.92 23.15 2.27
CA LYS A 72 20.81 22.26 1.11
C LYS A 72 19.97 21.02 1.40
N TYR A 73 20.13 20.44 2.58
CA TYR A 73 19.33 19.30 3.01
C TYR A 73 17.85 19.67 3.12
N ASP A 74 17.54 20.79 3.75
CA ASP A 74 16.17 21.29 3.88
C ASP A 74 15.54 21.57 2.51
N ASN A 75 16.30 22.18 1.59
CA ASN A 75 15.84 22.42 0.22
C ASN A 75 15.54 21.12 -0.56
N LYS A 76 16.36 20.08 -0.38
CA LYS A 76 16.08 18.74 -0.96
C LYS A 76 14.79 18.14 -0.40
N HIS A 77 14.54 18.31 0.90
CA HIS A 77 13.28 17.86 1.53
C HIS A 77 12.07 18.59 0.99
N ILE A 78 12.16 19.91 0.78
CA ILE A 78 11.11 20.70 0.16
C ILE A 78 10.83 20.20 -1.27
N GLN A 79 11.85 20.00 -2.09
CA GLN A 79 11.68 19.49 -3.46
C GLN A 79 11.05 18.10 -3.48
N ALA A 80 11.46 17.20 -2.58
CA ALA A 80 10.87 15.88 -2.47
C ALA A 80 9.39 15.95 -2.04
N SER A 81 9.06 16.85 -1.12
CA SER A 81 7.68 17.09 -0.67
C SER A 81 6.80 17.60 -1.82
N LEU A 82 7.31 18.51 -2.66
CA LEU A 82 6.60 19.00 -3.84
C LEU A 82 6.31 17.87 -4.82
N ASN A 83 7.33 17.09 -5.18
CA ASN A 83 7.20 15.95 -6.09
C ASN A 83 6.19 14.91 -5.57
N ASN A 84 6.19 14.64 -4.27
CA ASN A 84 5.25 13.73 -3.63
C ASN A 84 3.81 14.26 -3.72
N THR A 85 3.60 15.55 -3.50
CA THR A 85 2.27 16.17 -3.62
C THR A 85 1.76 16.13 -5.06
N ALA A 86 2.60 16.46 -6.04
CA ALA A 86 2.26 16.36 -7.46
C ALA A 86 1.93 14.92 -7.87
N SER A 87 2.72 13.95 -7.42
CA SER A 87 2.50 12.52 -7.71
C SER A 87 1.20 12.00 -7.08
N LYS A 88 0.92 12.37 -5.83
CA LYS A 88 -0.36 12.05 -5.17
C LYS A 88 -1.56 12.61 -5.92
N ARG A 89 -1.45 13.84 -6.44
CA ARG A 89 -2.50 14.45 -7.27
C ARG A 89 -2.72 13.68 -8.56
N ARG A 90 -1.65 13.41 -9.32
CA ARG A 90 -1.71 12.65 -10.56
C ARG A 90 -2.35 11.29 -10.35
N ARG A 91 -1.93 10.56 -9.31
CA ARG A 91 -2.49 9.26 -8.97
C ARG A 91 -3.99 9.31 -8.68
N ARG A 92 -4.47 10.33 -7.95
CA ARG A 92 -5.92 10.49 -7.70
C ARG A 92 -6.71 10.77 -8.97
N GLU A 93 -6.14 11.53 -9.90
CA GLU A 93 -6.77 11.80 -11.20
C GLU A 93 -6.80 10.52 -12.05
N GLU A 94 -5.70 9.77 -12.10
CA GLU A 94 -5.65 8.46 -12.77
C GLU A 94 -6.71 7.50 -12.21
N GLU A 95 -6.77 7.34 -10.88
CA GLU A 95 -7.77 6.50 -10.20
C GLU A 95 -9.21 6.96 -10.51
N LYS A 96 -9.46 8.28 -10.59
CA LYS A 96 -10.77 8.84 -10.95
C LYS A 96 -11.13 8.55 -12.41
N THR A 97 -10.19 8.77 -13.33
CA THR A 97 -10.40 8.50 -14.76
C THR A 97 -10.61 7.01 -15.02
N GLU A 98 -9.87 6.12 -14.37
CA GLU A 98 -10.05 4.66 -14.45
C GLU A 98 -11.44 4.26 -13.96
N ARG A 99 -11.86 4.80 -12.81
CA ARG A 99 -13.22 4.59 -12.29
C ARG A 99 -14.28 5.05 -13.29
N GLU A 100 -14.14 6.24 -13.87
CA GLU A 100 -15.08 6.77 -14.87
C GLU A 100 -15.09 5.91 -16.15
N GLN A 101 -13.94 5.42 -16.60
CA GLN A 101 -13.85 4.49 -17.74
C GLN A 101 -14.60 3.19 -17.45
N LEU A 102 -14.40 2.59 -16.27
CA LEU A 102 -15.12 1.38 -15.85
C LEU A 102 -16.63 1.60 -15.76
N LEU A 103 -17.09 2.78 -15.30
CA LEU A 103 -18.51 3.13 -15.23
C LEU A 103 -19.11 3.43 -16.61
N SER A 104 -18.34 4.05 -17.51
CA SER A 104 -18.79 4.38 -18.88
C SER A 104 -18.80 3.17 -19.81
N ARG A 105 -18.03 2.12 -19.48
CA ARG A 105 -18.02 0.87 -20.23
C ARG A 105 -19.39 0.22 -20.11
N ARG A 106 -20.15 0.22 -21.21
CA ARG A 106 -21.37 -0.59 -21.34
C ARG A 106 -20.95 -2.05 -21.30
N PHE A 107 -21.11 -2.72 -20.16
CA PHE A 107 -20.97 -4.17 -20.09
C PHE A 107 -21.99 -4.74 -21.09
N GLY A 108 -21.50 -5.48 -22.09
CA GLY A 108 -22.37 -6.24 -22.97
C GLY A 108 -23.21 -7.20 -22.10
N HIS A 109 -24.41 -7.53 -22.59
CA HIS A 109 -25.39 -8.41 -21.96
C HIS A 109 -24.77 -9.68 -21.35
N ASP A 110 -23.67 -10.17 -21.92
CA ASP A 110 -23.05 -11.45 -21.61
C ASP A 110 -22.20 -11.51 -20.33
N HIS A 111 -21.90 -10.40 -19.64
CA HIS A 111 -20.92 -10.38 -18.54
C HIS A 111 -21.43 -9.87 -17.18
N THR A 112 -22.66 -9.36 -17.11
CA THR A 112 -23.26 -8.86 -15.87
C THR A 112 -24.65 -9.42 -15.62
N GLU A 113 -25.04 -10.48 -16.32
CA GLU A 113 -26.21 -11.25 -15.95
C GLU A 113 -25.89 -12.11 -14.74
N ILE A 114 -26.39 -11.69 -13.58
CA ILE A 114 -26.65 -12.64 -12.51
C ILE A 114 -27.67 -13.61 -13.12
N THR A 115 -27.25 -14.83 -13.47
CA THR A 115 -28.17 -15.88 -13.89
C THR A 115 -29.00 -16.25 -12.67
N VAL A 116 -30.06 -15.48 -12.40
CA VAL A 116 -30.93 -15.60 -11.21
C VAL A 116 -31.47 -17.03 -11.10
N ASP A 117 -31.66 -17.70 -12.24
CA ASP A 117 -32.07 -19.10 -12.32
C ASP A 117 -31.03 -20.07 -11.73
N TYR A 118 -29.72 -19.82 -11.89
CA TYR A 118 -28.67 -20.67 -11.34
C TYR A 118 -28.61 -20.60 -9.80
N LEU A 119 -28.74 -19.40 -9.24
CA LEU A 119 -28.82 -19.20 -7.79
C LEU A 119 -30.10 -19.81 -7.20
N GLY A 120 -31.23 -19.70 -7.91
CA GLY A 120 -32.47 -20.37 -7.51
C GLY A 120 -32.37 -21.90 -7.55
N GLN A 121 -31.64 -22.46 -8.51
CA GLN A 121 -31.40 -23.89 -8.62
C GLN A 121 -30.51 -24.42 -7.47
N GLU A 122 -29.43 -23.71 -7.14
CA GLU A 122 -28.54 -24.03 -6.01
C GLU A 122 -29.30 -23.96 -4.67
N GLN A 123 -30.12 -22.93 -4.47
CA GLN A 123 -30.95 -22.80 -3.27
C GLN A 123 -31.93 -23.97 -3.12
N ASN A 124 -32.60 -24.37 -4.21
CA ASN A 124 -33.48 -25.54 -4.20
C ASN A 124 -32.72 -26.84 -3.93
N SER A 125 -31.52 -27.00 -4.50
CA SER A 125 -30.66 -28.17 -4.28
C SER A 125 -30.22 -28.29 -2.81
N LEU A 126 -29.81 -27.18 -2.19
CA LEU A 126 -29.47 -27.12 -0.77
C LEU A 126 -30.68 -27.41 0.11
N GLN A 127 -31.84 -26.86 -0.21
CA GLN A 127 -33.05 -27.05 0.59
C GLN A 127 -33.57 -28.50 0.51
N ASN A 128 -33.48 -29.13 -0.66
CA ASN A 128 -33.76 -30.55 -0.83
C ASN A 128 -32.76 -31.43 -0.07
N SER A 129 -31.47 -31.09 -0.12
CA SER A 129 -30.43 -31.80 0.64
C SER A 129 -30.65 -31.71 2.15
N HIS A 130 -31.03 -30.53 2.66
CA HIS A 130 -31.38 -30.35 4.07
C HIS A 130 -32.58 -31.22 4.49
N ARG A 131 -33.64 -31.29 3.66
CA ARG A 131 -34.80 -32.15 3.93
C ARG A 131 -34.44 -33.64 3.93
N ASN A 132 -33.62 -34.08 2.97
CA ASN A 132 -33.18 -35.47 2.92
C ASN A 132 -32.33 -35.85 4.14
N VAL A 133 -31.47 -34.95 4.61
CA VAL A 133 -30.70 -35.15 5.86
C VAL A 133 -31.60 -35.14 7.09
N ASP A 134 -32.61 -34.26 7.13
CA ASP A 134 -33.58 -34.19 8.23
C ASP A 134 -34.48 -35.44 8.29
N GLU A 135 -34.84 -36.00 7.13
CA GLU A 135 -35.52 -37.29 7.02
C GLU A 135 -34.63 -38.43 7.53
N MET A 136 -33.35 -38.46 7.16
CA MET A 136 -32.40 -39.42 7.74
C MET A 136 -32.28 -39.24 9.26
N LEU A 137 -32.20 -38.00 9.77
CA LEU A 137 -32.13 -37.73 11.21
C LEU A 137 -33.40 -38.16 11.95
N ASN A 138 -34.58 -37.92 11.38
CA ASN A 138 -35.86 -38.40 11.93
C ASN A 138 -35.95 -39.94 11.93
N THR A 139 -35.37 -40.61 10.93
CA THR A 139 -35.28 -42.08 10.92
C THR A 139 -34.28 -42.66 11.93
N VAL A 140 -33.38 -41.84 12.49
CA VAL A 140 -32.43 -42.21 13.56
C VAL A 140 -33.06 -42.01 14.96
N THR A 141 -34.39 -42.13 15.07
CA THR A 141 -35.00 -42.36 16.38
C THR A 141 -34.61 -43.78 16.85
N LEU A 142 -33.61 -43.80 17.75
CA LEU A 142 -32.93 -44.97 18.32
C LEU A 142 -33.86 -46.17 18.64
N PRO A 143 -33.60 -47.38 18.12
CA PRO A 143 -34.10 -48.59 18.75
C PRO A 143 -33.33 -48.88 20.05
N PRO A 144 -33.97 -49.46 21.08
CA PRO A 144 -33.33 -49.69 22.37
C PRO A 144 -32.16 -50.67 22.25
N VAL A 145 -31.05 -50.31 22.91
CA VAL A 145 -29.78 -51.06 22.95
C VAL A 145 -30.02 -52.54 23.26
N ARG A 146 -29.83 -53.41 22.27
CA ARG A 146 -29.68 -54.86 22.47
C ARG A 146 -28.20 -55.21 22.39
N LYS A 147 -27.63 -55.56 23.55
CA LYS A 147 -26.32 -56.21 23.65
C LYS A 147 -26.38 -57.53 22.87
N ALA A 148 -25.46 -57.74 21.93
CA ALA A 148 -25.22 -59.06 21.34
C ALA A 148 -23.72 -59.26 21.10
N ASN A 149 -23.28 -60.45 21.50
CA ASN A 149 -21.90 -60.83 21.80
C ASN A 149 -21.00 -61.00 20.57
N SER A 150 -19.74 -60.64 20.78
CA SER A 150 -18.51 -61.20 20.20
C SER A 150 -18.65 -62.42 19.28
N THR A 151 -18.17 -62.29 18.03
CA THR A 151 -17.22 -63.27 17.47
C THR A 151 -16.27 -62.58 16.49
N GLU A 152 -15.00 -62.66 16.86
CA GLU A 152 -13.82 -62.12 16.20
C GLU A 152 -13.44 -62.99 14.99
N LYS A 153 -13.22 -62.39 13.81
CA LYS A 153 -12.33 -62.95 12.79
C LYS A 153 -11.63 -61.82 12.03
N LYS A 154 -10.33 -61.66 12.31
CA LYS A 154 -9.44 -60.66 11.71
C LYS A 154 -9.12 -60.97 10.24
N PRO A 155 -8.92 -59.95 9.40
CA PRO A 155 -8.56 -60.08 7.98
C PRO A 155 -7.04 -60.21 7.78
N ALA A 156 -6.62 -61.00 6.79
CA ALA A 156 -5.25 -60.99 6.27
C ALA A 156 -5.04 -59.72 5.41
N ARG A 157 -4.13 -58.84 5.84
CA ARG A 157 -3.71 -57.65 5.10
C ARG A 157 -2.56 -58.00 4.16
N ASN A 158 -2.78 -57.86 2.86
CA ASN A 158 -1.72 -57.54 1.91
C ASN A 158 -1.55 -56.02 1.88
N SER A 159 -0.34 -55.53 2.12
CA SER A 159 0.14 -54.27 1.53
C SER A 159 1.62 -54.09 1.80
N ALA A 160 2.40 -54.37 0.76
CA ALA A 160 3.67 -53.73 0.52
C ALA A 160 3.50 -52.21 0.54
N VAL A 161 4.32 -51.50 1.32
CA VAL A 161 4.75 -50.14 1.02
C VAL A 161 6.20 -50.02 1.46
N ALA A 162 7.07 -49.92 0.47
CA ALA A 162 8.40 -49.38 0.61
C ALA A 162 8.30 -47.90 0.99
N LEU A 163 9.01 -47.50 2.05
CA LEU A 163 9.53 -46.15 2.16
C LEU A 163 10.95 -46.23 2.70
N PHE A 164 11.88 -45.99 1.78
CA PHE A 164 13.26 -45.60 2.03
C PHE A 164 13.28 -44.40 2.97
N GLN A 165 14.07 -44.48 4.03
CA GLN A 165 14.60 -43.30 4.68
C GLN A 165 16.02 -43.56 5.16
N ASN A 166 16.97 -43.07 4.37
CA ASN A 166 18.38 -42.90 4.70
C ASN A 166 18.51 -41.83 5.77
N GLN A 167 18.98 -42.19 6.96
CA GLN A 167 19.96 -41.41 7.71
C GLN A 167 20.43 -42.20 8.94
N GLN A 168 21.64 -41.86 9.39
CA GLN A 168 22.40 -42.37 10.53
C GLN A 168 23.44 -43.46 10.16
N PHE A 169 24.69 -43.46 10.62
CA PHE A 169 25.35 -42.72 11.71
C PHE A 169 26.84 -42.56 11.37
N THR A 170 27.41 -41.48 11.89
CA THR A 170 28.82 -41.27 12.23
C THR A 170 29.42 -42.45 13.02
N PHE A 171 30.61 -42.90 12.62
CA PHE A 171 31.81 -43.01 13.46
C PHE A 171 33.05 -43.09 12.58
#